data_AF-A0A7S1MK54-F1
#
_entry.id   AF-A0A7S1MK54-F1
#
_cell.length_a   1.000
_cell.length_b   1.000
_cell.length_c   1.000
_cell.angle_alpha   90.00
_cell.angle_beta   90.00
_cell.angle_gamma   90.00
#
_symmetry.space_group_name_H-M   'P 1'
#
loop_
_entity.id
_entity.type
_entity.pdbx_description
1 polymer ?
#
loop_
_entity_poly.entity_id
_entity_poly.type
_entity_poly.pdbx_seq_one_letter_code
_entity_poly.pdbx_strand_id
1 'polypeptide(L)'
;MKMFRLVRMVRLLRLLKLGRLVQSLNDLIETEYINIFANIGKMIVILLVINHYIACLWFLVGTSWDRDDSWVVYHRFTNDNTHWSYQYLTAFHWAITQFTPASMHVQPQ
;
A
#
# COMPACT_ATOMS: atom_id res chain seq x y z
N MET A 1 -1.08 -7.52 -20.13
CA MET A 1 0.21 -6.90 -19.73
C MET A 1 0.32 -6.77 -18.20
N LYS A 2 0.54 -7.88 -17.48
CA LYS A 2 0.43 -7.93 -16.00
C LYS A 2 1.77 -7.70 -15.26
N MET A 3 2.91 -7.86 -15.96
CA MET A 3 4.27 -7.79 -15.40
C MET A 3 4.80 -6.35 -15.20
N PHE A 4 4.32 -5.36 -15.98
CA PHE A 4 4.73 -3.96 -15.84
C PHE A 4 4.27 -3.30 -14.53
N ARG A 5 3.19 -3.80 -13.90
CA ARG A 5 2.71 -3.29 -12.60
C ARG A 5 3.67 -3.66 -11.45
N LEU A 6 4.21 -4.89 -11.47
CA LEU A 6 5.20 -5.37 -10.50
C LEU A 6 6.55 -4.65 -10.64
N VAL A 7 6.97 -4.28 -11.84
CA VAL A 7 8.19 -3.47 -12.04
C VAL A 7 8.04 -2.06 -11.45
N ARG A 8 6.83 -1.48 -11.47
CA ARG A 8 6.54 -0.20 -10.81
C ARG A 8 6.61 -0.30 -9.28
N MET A 9 6.21 -1.44 -8.72
CA MET A 9 6.32 -1.76 -7.29
C MET A 9 7.77 -1.84 -6.81
N VAL A 10 8.69 -2.36 -7.64
CA VAL A 10 10.14 -2.38 -7.37
C VAL A 10 10.74 -0.97 -7.31
N ARG A 11 10.16 0.03 -7.99
CA ARG A 11 10.63 1.42 -7.87
C ARG A 11 10.46 1.98 -6.45
N LEU A 12 9.49 1.51 -5.68
CA LEU A 12 9.31 1.95 -4.29
C LEU A 12 10.42 1.42 -3.36
N LEU A 13 11.12 0.34 -3.70
CA LEU A 13 12.35 -0.07 -3.00
C LEU A 13 13.45 1.02 -3.08
N ARG A 14 13.38 1.93 -4.06
CA ARG A 14 14.26 3.11 -4.09
C ARG A 14 13.95 4.09 -2.95
N LEU A 15 12.75 4.07 -2.36
CA LEU A 15 12.43 4.85 -1.16
C LEU A 15 13.16 4.30 0.08
N LEU A 16 13.48 3.00 0.14
CA LEU A 16 14.38 2.48 1.17
C LEU A 16 15.79 3.07 1.02
N LYS A 17 16.22 3.32 -0.22
CA LYS A 17 17.45 4.07 -0.52
C LYS A 17 17.36 5.52 -0.03
N LEU A 18 16.18 6.15 -0.15
CA LEU A 18 15.91 7.45 0.47
C LEU A 18 15.98 7.37 2.01
N GLY A 19 15.61 6.23 2.61
CA GLY A 19 15.81 5.98 4.04
C GLY A 19 17.29 6.06 4.48
N ARG A 20 18.24 5.70 3.62
CA ARG A 20 19.67 5.92 3.88
C ARG A 20 20.03 7.42 3.82
N LEU A 21 19.45 8.16 2.88
CA LEU A 21 19.61 9.61 2.79
C LEU A 21 19.06 10.31 4.05
N VAL A 22 17.90 9.84 4.55
CA VAL A 22 17.28 10.31 5.79
C VAL A 22 18.17 10.01 7.00
N GLN A 23 18.85 8.86 7.05
CA GLN A 23 19.84 8.56 8.10
C GLN A 23 21.01 9.55 8.06
N SER A 24 21.56 9.83 6.88
CA SER A 24 22.64 10.82 6.74
C SER A 24 22.21 12.24 7.15
N LEU A 25 20.93 12.60 6.97
CA LEU A 25 20.39 13.86 7.47
C LEU A 25 20.18 13.85 8.99
N ASN A 26 19.76 12.71 9.56
CA ASN A 26 19.63 12.54 11.01
C ASN A 26 20.98 12.69 11.72
N ASP A 27 22.07 12.22 11.11
CA ASP A 27 23.43 12.38 11.66
C ASP A 27 23.90 13.87 11.68
N LEU A 28 23.29 14.74 10.87
CA LEU A 28 23.54 16.19 10.88
C LEU A 28 22.66 16.96 11.88
N ILE A 29 21.62 16.32 12.43
CA ILE A 29 20.64 17.00 13.29
C ILE A 29 20.91 16.63 14.76
N GLU A 30 21.51 17.57 15.50
CA GLU A 30 21.85 17.38 16.92
C GLU A 30 20.65 17.49 17.88
N THR A 31 19.45 17.83 17.39
CA THR A 31 18.27 18.07 18.23
C THR A 31 17.47 16.79 18.48
N GLU A 32 17.45 16.33 19.73
CA GLU A 32 16.76 15.11 20.19
C GLU A 32 15.28 15.04 19.75
N TYR A 33 14.56 16.16 19.81
CA TYR A 33 13.15 16.24 19.37
C TYR A 33 12.97 15.90 17.89
N ILE A 34 13.84 16.39 17.01
CA ILE A 34 13.74 16.15 15.57
C ILE A 34 14.00 14.68 15.26
N ASN A 35 14.92 14.04 15.99
CA ASN A 35 15.20 12.62 15.84
C ASN A 35 13.97 11.76 16.19
N ILE A 36 13.26 12.09 17.29
CA ILE A 36 12.01 11.41 17.66
C ILE A 36 10.96 11.53 16.56
N PHE A 37 10.70 12.75 16.06
CA PHE A 37 9.73 12.97 14.98
C PHE A 37 10.14 12.26 13.67
N ALA A 38 11.43 12.29 13.33
CA ALA A 38 11.95 11.61 12.15
C ALA A 38 11.78 10.09 12.25
N ASN A 39 11.97 9.51 13.43
CA ASN A 39 11.82 8.08 13.65
C ASN A 39 10.35 7.64 13.57
N ILE A 40 9.43 8.44 14.13
CA ILE A 40 7.98 8.23 13.98
C ILE A 40 7.58 8.31 12.50
N GLY A 41 8.04 9.35 11.79
CA GLY A 41 7.81 9.52 10.36
C GLY A 41 8.32 8.33 9.54
N LYS A 42 9.50 7.82 9.87
CA LYS A 42 10.07 6.61 9.26
C LYS A 42 9.18 5.39 9.47
N MET A 43 8.67 5.16 10.69
CA MET A 43 7.73 4.05 10.96
C MET A 43 6.44 4.18 10.13
N ILE A 44 5.86 5.39 10.06
CA ILE A 44 4.65 5.64 9.28
C ILE A 44 4.89 5.35 7.79
N VAL A 45 6.00 5.83 7.23
CA VAL A 45 6.34 5.56 5.81
C VAL A 45 6.50 4.07 5.55
N ILE A 46 7.20 3.34 6.43
CA ILE A 46 7.35 1.88 6.31
C ILE A 46 5.98 1.21 6.32
N LEU A 47 5.10 1.60 7.25
CA LEU A 47 3.74 1.06 7.36
C LEU A 47 2.91 1.32 6.09
N LEU A 48 2.94 2.55 5.55
CA LEU A 48 2.22 2.90 4.32
C LEU A 48 2.73 2.11 3.11
N VAL A 49 4.05 1.90 3.02
CA VAL A 49 4.68 1.12 1.95
C VAL A 49 4.22 -0.33 2.02
N ILE A 50 4.26 -0.95 3.21
CA ILE A 50 3.77 -2.33 3.42
C ILE A 50 2.30 -2.44 3.03
N ASN A 51 1.46 -1.49 3.47
CA ASN A 51 0.04 -1.46 3.13
C ASN A 51 -0.21 -1.33 1.63
N HIS A 52 0.57 -0.51 0.92
CA HIS A 52 0.49 -0.39 -0.54
C HIS A 52 0.78 -1.72 -1.24
N TYR A 53 1.81 -2.45 -0.80
CA TYR A 53 2.14 -3.77 -1.34
C TYR A 53 1.01 -4.77 -1.08
N ILE A 54 0.51 -4.86 0.15
CA ILE A 54 -0.59 -5.76 0.52
C ILE A 54 -1.85 -5.45 -0.30
N ALA A 55 -2.24 -4.18 -0.37
CA ALA A 55 -3.39 -3.73 -1.16
C ALA A 55 -3.27 -4.09 -2.64
N CYS A 56 -2.09 -3.85 -3.24
CA CYS A 56 -1.87 -4.12 -4.65
C CYS A 56 -1.74 -5.61 -4.95
N LEU A 57 -1.19 -6.41 -4.04
CA LEU A 57 -1.19 -7.87 -4.13
C LEU A 57 -2.62 -8.40 -4.01
N TRP A 58 -3.42 -7.89 -3.08
CA TRP A 58 -4.81 -8.31 -2.90
C TRP A 58 -5.69 -7.98 -4.12
N PHE A 59 -5.51 -6.79 -4.71
CA PHE A 59 -6.14 -6.40 -5.97
C PHE A 59 -5.64 -7.25 -7.15
N LEU A 60 -4.35 -7.60 -7.17
CA LEU A 60 -3.80 -8.50 -8.18
C LEU A 60 -4.42 -9.90 -8.07
N VAL A 61 -4.51 -10.45 -6.86
CA VAL A 61 -5.16 -11.75 -6.60
C VAL A 61 -6.60 -11.72 -7.09
N GLY A 62 -7.37 -10.70 -6.70
CA GLY A 62 -8.76 -10.52 -7.10
C GLY A 62 -9.00 -10.28 -8.60
N THR A 63 -7.97 -9.92 -9.37
CA THR A 63 -8.06 -9.74 -10.84
C THR A 63 -7.35 -10.84 -11.63
N SER A 64 -6.61 -11.73 -10.94
CA SER A 64 -5.80 -12.76 -11.58
C SER A 64 -6.55 -14.07 -11.77
N TRP A 65 -7.51 -14.36 -10.89
CA TRP A 65 -8.39 -15.51 -11.01
C TRP A 65 -9.67 -15.10 -11.71
N ASP A 66 -9.94 -15.74 -12.85
CA ASP A 66 -11.17 -15.61 -13.64
C ASP A 66 -12.29 -16.44 -12.98
N ARG A 67 -12.44 -16.27 -11.66
CA ARG A 67 -13.53 -16.85 -10.89
C ARG A 67 -14.57 -15.75 -10.65
N ASP A 68 -15.81 -16.06 -10.95
CA ASP A 68 -16.96 -15.18 -10.70
C ASP A 68 -17.10 -14.79 -9.22
N ASP A 69 -16.45 -15.53 -8.31
CA ASP A 69 -16.43 -15.28 -6.86
C ASP A 69 -15.30 -14.34 -6.38
N SER A 70 -14.53 -13.72 -7.28
CA SER A 70 -13.50 -12.78 -6.81
C SER A 70 -14.15 -11.55 -6.14
N TRP A 71 -13.56 -11.05 -5.06
CA TRP A 71 -14.06 -9.85 -4.35
C TRP A 71 -14.21 -8.64 -5.29
N VAL A 72 -13.40 -8.56 -6.34
CA VAL A 72 -13.43 -7.51 -7.37
C VAL A 72 -14.70 -7.62 -8.22
N VAL A 73 -15.07 -8.84 -8.62
CA VAL A 73 -16.29 -9.13 -9.41
C VAL A 73 -17.53 -8.99 -8.53
N TYR A 74 -17.51 -9.53 -7.31
CA TYR A 74 -18.62 -9.45 -6.35
C TYR A 74 -19.03 -7.99 -6.06
N HIS A 75 -18.06 -7.12 -5.82
CA HIS A 75 -18.30 -5.69 -5.58
C HIS A 75 -18.44 -4.87 -6.88
N ARG A 76 -18.56 -5.52 -8.05
CA ARG A 76 -18.78 -4.90 -9.37
C ARG A 76 -17.71 -3.88 -9.78
N PHE A 77 -16.49 -4.00 -9.26
CA PHE A 77 -15.38 -3.11 -9.60
C PHE A 77 -14.92 -3.26 -11.07
N THR A 78 -15.28 -4.38 -11.71
CA THR A 78 -14.91 -4.71 -13.10
C THR A 78 -15.84 -4.09 -14.16
N ASN A 79 -17.08 -3.69 -13.81
CA ASN A 79 -18.04 -3.13 -14.76
C ASN A 79 -17.86 -1.60 -14.91
N ASP A 80 -16.92 -1.23 -15.76
CA ASP A 80 -16.79 -0.04 -16.62
C ASP A 80 -16.98 1.42 -16.12
N ASN A 81 -17.41 1.69 -14.89
CA ASN A 81 -17.57 3.09 -14.42
C ASN A 81 -16.82 3.44 -13.13
N THR A 82 -16.02 2.52 -12.60
CA THR A 82 -15.32 2.80 -11.35
C THR A 82 -13.92 3.35 -11.62
N HIS A 83 -13.65 4.57 -11.16
CA HIS A 83 -12.32 5.16 -11.25
C HIS A 83 -11.27 4.27 -10.56
N TRP A 84 -10.10 4.14 -11.18
CA TRP A 84 -8.96 3.38 -10.64
C TRP A 84 -8.55 3.83 -9.23
N SER A 85 -8.74 5.12 -8.92
CA SER A 85 -8.46 5.70 -7.60
C SER A 85 -9.37 5.11 -6.52
N TYR A 86 -10.65 4.90 -6.83
CA TYR A 86 -11.60 4.28 -5.92
C TYR A 86 -11.24 2.81 -5.66
N GLN A 87 -10.96 2.05 -6.72
CA GLN A 87 -10.50 0.65 -6.60
C GLN A 87 -9.22 0.52 -5.74
N TYR A 88 -8.25 1.42 -5.98
CA TYR A 88 -7.01 1.47 -5.21
C TYR A 88 -7.25 1.85 -3.74
N LEU A 89 -8.04 2.90 -3.47
CA LEU A 89 -8.34 3.34 -2.11
C LEU A 89 -9.12 2.29 -1.32
N THR A 90 -10.02 1.56 -1.96
CA THR A 90 -10.71 0.43 -1.33
C THR A 90 -9.72 -0.69 -0.97
N ALA A 91 -8.87 -1.12 -1.90
CA ALA A 91 -7.85 -2.13 -1.61
C ALA A 91 -6.88 -1.69 -0.50
N PHE A 92 -6.53 -0.40 -0.49
CA PHE A 92 -5.64 0.21 0.50
C PHE A 92 -6.30 0.34 1.88
N HIS A 93 -7.56 0.74 1.93
CA HIS A 93 -8.33 0.80 3.17
C HIS A 93 -8.44 -0.59 3.80
N TRP A 94 -8.71 -1.63 2.99
CA TRP A 94 -8.72 -3.02 3.49
C TRP A 94 -7.38 -3.45 4.06
N ALA A 95 -6.27 -3.10 3.40
CA ALA A 95 -4.94 -3.40 3.93
C ALA A 95 -4.72 -2.72 5.29
N ILE A 96 -5.13 -1.45 5.43
CA ILE A 96 -4.99 -0.69 6.69
C ILE A 96 -5.81 -1.33 7.81
N THR A 97 -7.04 -1.77 7.51
CA THR A 97 -7.90 -2.39 8.53
C THR A 97 -7.36 -3.72 9.06
N GLN A 98 -6.40 -4.35 8.38
CA GLN A 98 -5.68 -5.52 8.91
C GLN A 98 -4.65 -5.14 10.00
N PHE A 99 -4.09 -3.94 9.95
CA PHE A 99 -3.12 -3.46 10.94
C PHE A 99 -3.79 -2.74 12.11
N THR A 100 -4.84 -1.99 11.83
CA THR A 100 -5.71 -1.38 12.83
C THR A 100 -7.05 -2.07 12.74
N PRO A 101 -7.33 -3.11 13.56
CA PRO A 101 -8.53 -3.93 13.44
C PRO A 101 -9.77 -3.02 13.41
N ALA A 102 -10.28 -2.81 12.21
CA ALA A 102 -11.35 -1.88 11.89
C ALA A 102 -12.32 -2.58 10.94
N SER A 103 -13.62 -2.31 11.11
CA SER A 103 -14.64 -2.93 10.28
C SER A 103 -14.58 -2.39 8.85
N MET A 104 -14.69 -3.28 7.87
CA MET A 104 -14.75 -2.90 6.47
C MET A 104 -15.81 -3.71 5.73
N HIS A 105 -16.54 -3.04 4.82
CA HIS A 105 -17.59 -3.63 4.01
C HIS A 105 -17.08 -4.54 2.89
N VAL A 106 -15.84 -4.35 2.45
CA VAL A 106 -15.20 -5.17 1.40
C VAL A 106 -14.30 -6.18 2.08
N GLN A 107 -14.62 -7.46 1.92
CA GLN A 107 -13.91 -8.58 2.54
C GLN A 107 -13.67 -9.68 1.49
N PRO A 108 -12.62 -10.51 1.67
CA PRO A 108 -12.44 -11.69 0.83
C PRO A 108 -13.69 -12.58 0.92
N GLN A 109 -14.13 -13.08 -0.24
CA GLN A 109 -15.18 -14.10 -0.40
C GLN A 109 -14.53 -15.49 -0.46
#